data_AF-A0A942I4W5-F1
#
_entry.id   AF-A0A942I4W5-F1
#
_cell.length_a   1.000
_cell.length_b   1.000
_cell.length_c   1.000
_cell.angle_alpha   90.00
_cell.angle_beta   90.00
_cell.angle_gamma   90.00
#
_symmetry.space_group_name_H-M   'P 1'
#
loop_
_entity.id
_entity.type
_entity.pdbx_description
1 polymer ?
#
loop_
_entity_poly.entity_id
_entity_poly.type
_entity_poly.pdbx_seq_one_letter_code
_entity_poly.pdbx_strand_id
1 'polypeptide(L)'
;MADDELAESETTKEARAKVETPEVQKQTKRAKSPSGPPRRKKSSDLISATQANGARQRQHSEAERAQKISQIEEAISGGATLKDASKQAGISTQTYYHWKKAAPPAANGDELKDLLALEQENKRLKTLLAERLRKENAELRRKLGMD
;
A
#
# COMPACT_ATOMS: atom_id res chain seq x y z
N MET A 1 30.17 -42.91 20.69
CA MET A 1 29.45 -41.63 20.86
C MET A 1 28.00 -42.02 21.02
N ALA A 2 27.63 -42.58 22.17
CA ALA A 2 27.38 -41.87 23.44
C ALA A 2 26.22 -40.88 23.25
N ASP A 3 25.05 -41.38 23.67
CA ASP A 3 23.80 -40.71 23.93
C ASP A 3 23.97 -39.34 24.60
N ASP A 4 23.14 -38.37 24.22
CA ASP A 4 22.51 -37.51 25.22
C ASP A 4 21.13 -37.07 24.73
N GLU A 5 20.16 -37.69 25.38
CA GLU A 5 18.72 -37.56 25.29
C GLU A 5 18.32 -36.43 26.26
N LEU A 6 17.87 -35.28 25.75
CA LEU A 6 17.30 -34.22 26.60
C LEU A 6 15.78 -34.18 26.45
N ALA A 7 15.18 -35.03 27.28
CA ALA A 7 14.01 -34.86 28.13
C ALA A 7 12.98 -33.75 27.81
N GLU A 8 11.74 -34.22 27.77
CA GLU A 8 10.46 -33.51 27.79
C GLU A 8 10.27 -32.61 29.03
N SER A 9 9.50 -31.53 28.86
CA SER A 9 8.56 -31.08 29.89
C SER A 9 7.37 -30.37 29.25
N GLU A 10 6.24 -31.07 29.21
CA GLU A 10 4.92 -30.46 29.11
C GLU A 10 4.63 -29.63 30.38
N THR A 11 3.99 -28.47 30.25
CA THR A 11 2.92 -28.04 31.16
C THR A 11 2.15 -26.87 30.56
N THR A 12 0.85 -27.08 30.46
CA THR A 12 -0.21 -26.13 30.16
C THR A 12 -0.53 -25.25 31.38
N LYS A 13 -0.92 -23.99 31.12
CA LYS A 13 -1.87 -23.11 31.86
C LYS A 13 -1.71 -21.69 31.31
N GLU A 14 -2.62 -21.17 30.47
CA GLU A 14 -3.97 -20.68 30.79
C GLU A 14 -3.99 -19.64 31.92
N ALA A 15 -4.15 -18.37 31.54
CA ALA A 15 -4.66 -17.31 32.40
C ALA A 15 -5.41 -16.26 31.56
N ARG A 16 -6.68 -16.58 31.33
CA ARG A 16 -7.76 -15.67 30.97
C ARG A 16 -8.08 -14.80 32.19
N ALA A 17 -8.15 -13.49 32.03
CA ALA A 17 -8.81 -12.61 33.01
C ALA A 17 -9.72 -11.62 32.28
N LYS A 18 -11.01 -11.99 32.27
CA LYS A 18 -12.16 -11.15 31.94
C LYS A 18 -12.95 -11.06 33.25
N VAL A 19 -13.18 -9.86 33.75
CA VAL A 19 -14.10 -9.58 34.87
C VAL A 19 -14.79 -8.27 34.46
N GLU A 20 -15.96 -8.32 33.81
CA GLU A 20 -17.29 -8.58 34.38
C GLU A 20 -17.78 -7.40 35.24
N THR A 21 -18.74 -6.70 34.63
CA THR A 21 -19.67 -5.71 35.20
C THR A 21 -20.42 -6.25 36.41
N PRO A 22 -20.86 -5.37 37.32
CA PRO A 22 -22.12 -5.57 38.00
C PRO A 22 -23.14 -4.47 37.62
N GLU A 23 -24.29 -4.95 37.18
CA GLU A 23 -25.54 -4.23 37.01
C GLU A 23 -26.31 -4.25 38.35
N VAL A 24 -26.84 -3.12 38.85
CA VAL A 24 -28.04 -3.13 39.73
C VAL A 24 -28.91 -1.89 39.47
N GLN A 25 -30.16 -2.17 39.11
CA GLN A 25 -31.28 -1.26 38.91
C GLN A 25 -32.01 -0.97 40.24
N LYS A 26 -32.52 0.25 40.45
CA LYS A 26 -33.96 0.53 40.75
C LYS A 26 -34.22 2.01 41.11
N GLN A 27 -35.16 2.61 40.36
CA GLN A 27 -36.35 3.40 40.77
C GLN A 27 -36.18 4.37 41.99
N THR A 28 -36.56 5.66 41.94
CA THR A 28 -37.96 6.14 41.87
C THR A 28 -38.08 7.69 41.79
N LYS A 29 -38.95 8.17 40.87
CA LYS A 29 -40.07 9.15 41.02
C LYS A 29 -39.87 10.65 41.42
N ARG A 30 -40.31 11.51 40.46
CA ARG A 30 -41.08 12.81 40.55
C ARG A 30 -40.30 14.04 41.09
N ALA A 31 -40.43 15.28 40.59
CA ALA A 31 -41.56 16.04 40.01
C ALA A 31 -41.06 17.19 39.07
N LYS A 32 -41.71 17.50 37.93
CA LYS A 32 -42.54 18.72 37.62
C LYS A 32 -41.79 20.07 37.82
N SER A 33 -41.66 21.06 36.91
CA SER A 33 -42.36 21.49 35.67
C SER A 33 -41.50 22.58 34.94
N PRO A 34 -41.91 23.09 33.75
CA PRO A 34 -41.04 23.71 32.73
C PRO A 34 -41.17 25.26 32.60
N SER A 35 -40.18 25.92 31.99
CA SER A 35 -40.27 27.25 31.31
C SER A 35 -38.87 27.62 30.76
N GLY A 36 -38.60 28.04 29.52
CA GLY A 36 -39.39 28.43 28.35
C GLY A 36 -38.44 28.47 27.11
N PRO A 37 -38.88 28.97 25.93
CA PRO A 37 -38.11 28.87 24.69
C PRO A 37 -36.90 29.83 24.68
N PRO A 38 -35.75 29.46 24.07
CA PRO A 38 -34.69 30.45 23.86
C PRO A 38 -35.20 31.48 22.83
N ARG A 39 -35.46 32.66 23.38
CA ARG A 39 -35.89 33.89 22.73
C ARG A 39 -34.90 34.28 21.62
N ARG A 40 -35.37 34.23 20.37
CA ARG A 40 -34.68 34.80 19.20
C ARG A 40 -34.37 36.27 19.49
N LYS A 41 -33.09 36.64 19.51
CA LYS A 41 -32.65 38.03 19.35
C LYS A 41 -32.10 38.17 17.93
N LYS A 42 -32.89 38.81 17.06
CA LYS A 42 -32.33 39.52 15.90
C LYS A 42 -31.65 40.76 16.47
N SER A 43 -30.33 40.81 16.40
CA SER A 43 -29.58 42.07 16.41
C SER A 43 -28.88 42.16 15.06
N SER A 44 -29.36 43.15 14.32
CA SER A 44 -28.85 43.75 13.11
C SER A 44 -27.33 43.91 13.08
N ASP A 45 -26.81 43.70 11.88
CA ASP A 45 -25.65 44.36 11.28
C ASP A 45 -24.32 44.23 12.01
N LEU A 46 -23.54 43.21 11.62
CA LEU A 46 -22.13 43.34 11.21
C LEU A 46 -21.79 42.13 10.32
N ILE A 47 -22.24 42.15 9.06
CA ILE A 47 -21.66 41.27 8.03
C ILE A 47 -20.30 41.89 7.67
N SER A 48 -19.27 41.62 8.48
CA SER A 48 -17.91 41.80 8.01
C SER A 48 -17.75 40.85 6.84
N ALA A 49 -17.66 41.43 5.64
CA ALA A 49 -17.31 40.75 4.42
C ALA A 49 -15.89 40.16 4.58
N THR A 50 -15.79 38.99 5.20
CA THR A 50 -14.74 38.05 4.85
C THR A 50 -14.94 37.78 3.37
N GLN A 51 -14.04 38.36 2.57
CA GLN A 51 -13.91 38.02 1.16
C GLN A 51 -13.86 36.50 1.07
N ALA A 52 -14.99 35.91 0.66
CA ALA A 52 -14.98 34.58 0.11
C ALA A 52 -14.21 34.70 -1.20
N ASN A 53 -12.88 34.58 -1.11
CA ASN A 53 -12.06 34.19 -2.23
C ASN A 53 -12.63 32.84 -2.65
N GLY A 54 -13.56 32.88 -3.62
CA GLY A 54 -14.14 31.70 -4.23
C GLY A 54 -12.99 30.77 -4.51
N ALA A 55 -13.06 29.56 -3.94
CA ALA A 55 -12.01 28.58 -3.99
C ALA A 55 -11.73 28.26 -5.46
N ARG A 56 -10.86 29.06 -6.08
CA ARG A 56 -10.26 28.79 -7.37
C ARG A 56 -9.57 27.46 -7.14
N GLN A 57 -10.15 26.40 -7.67
CA GLN A 57 -9.52 25.10 -7.72
C GLN A 57 -8.15 25.35 -8.32
N ARG A 58 -7.10 25.25 -7.49
CA ARG A 58 -5.74 25.40 -7.98
C ARG A 58 -5.52 24.21 -8.91
N GLN A 59 -5.61 24.47 -10.21
CA GLN A 59 -5.35 23.45 -11.20
C GLN A 59 -3.85 23.23 -11.22
N HIS A 60 -3.42 22.06 -10.73
CA HIS A 60 -2.03 21.65 -10.82
C HIS A 60 -1.68 21.43 -12.29
N SER A 61 -0.58 22.02 -12.74
CA SER A 61 -0.01 21.74 -14.07
C SER A 61 0.49 20.31 -14.14
N GLU A 62 0.64 19.74 -15.34
CA GLU A 62 1.16 18.37 -15.48
C GLU A 62 2.55 18.20 -14.86
N ALA A 63 3.42 19.19 -15.04
CA ALA A 63 4.75 19.21 -14.42
C ALA A 63 4.66 19.23 -12.88
N GLU A 64 3.76 20.03 -12.30
CA GLU A 64 3.58 20.08 -10.85
C GLU A 64 3.02 18.75 -10.29
N ARG A 65 2.11 18.11 -11.03
CA ARG A 65 1.60 16.77 -10.67
C ARG A 65 2.73 15.75 -10.66
N ALA A 66 3.56 15.72 -11.70
CA ALA A 66 4.70 14.81 -11.81
C ALA A 66 5.72 15.03 -10.68
N GLN A 67 6.02 16.29 -10.36
CA GLN A 67 6.91 16.62 -9.25
C GLN A 67 6.37 16.14 -7.91
N LYS A 68 5.08 16.36 -7.63
CA LYS A 68 4.43 15.89 -6.39
C LYS A 68 4.38 14.37 -6.30
N ILE A 69 4.13 13.68 -7.40
CA ILE A 69 4.18 12.20 -7.44
C ILE A 69 5.59 11.72 -7.13
N SER A 70 6.61 12.32 -7.74
CA SER A 70 8.02 11.94 -7.51
C SER A 70 8.42 12.15 -6.04
N GLN A 71 8.06 13.29 -5.44
CA GLN A 71 8.30 13.55 -4.02
C GLN A 71 7.65 12.51 -3.10
N ILE A 72 6.43 12.07 -3.43
CA ILE A 72 5.73 11.04 -2.66
C ILE A 72 6.43 9.68 -2.81
N GLU A 73 6.89 9.34 -4.02
CA GLU A 73 7.57 8.08 -4.29
C GLU A 73 8.96 8.01 -3.64
N GLU A 74 9.70 9.13 -3.61
CA GLU A 74 10.96 9.27 -2.86
C GLU A 74 10.75 9.14 -1.35
N ALA A 75 9.68 9.73 -0.80
CA ALA A 75 9.37 9.57 0.61
C ALA A 75 9.01 8.10 0.95
N ILE A 76 8.29 7.42 0.06
CA ILE A 76 7.93 6.00 0.23
C ILE A 76 9.17 5.10 0.13
N SER A 77 10.08 5.36 -0.81
CA SER A 77 11.34 4.60 -0.90
C SER A 77 12.23 4.80 0.33
N GLY A 78 12.14 5.97 0.97
CA GLY A 78 12.72 6.27 2.28
C GLY A 78 11.99 5.64 3.49
N GLY A 79 10.92 4.86 3.27
CA GLY A 79 10.19 4.15 4.31
C GLY A 79 8.99 4.91 4.91
N ALA A 80 8.63 6.08 4.39
CA ALA A 80 7.44 6.79 4.84
C ALA A 80 6.16 6.09 4.36
N THR A 81 5.08 6.20 5.15
CA THR A 81 3.77 5.72 4.71
C THR A 81 3.22 6.65 3.62
N LEU A 82 2.43 6.10 2.69
CA LEU A 82 1.80 6.89 1.63
C LEU A 82 0.93 8.03 2.18
N LYS A 83 0.28 7.83 3.32
CA LYS A 83 -0.54 8.86 3.98
C LYS A 83 0.30 10.04 4.43
N ASP A 84 1.45 9.77 5.05
CA ASP A 84 2.35 10.80 5.56
C ASP A 84 3.03 11.53 4.40
N ALA A 85 3.51 10.80 3.40
CA ALA A 85 4.10 11.37 2.18
C ALA A 85 3.10 12.26 1.41
N SER A 86 1.85 11.82 1.26
CA SER A 86 0.80 12.61 0.60
C SER A 86 0.51 13.91 1.36
N LYS A 87 0.46 13.83 2.70
CA LYS A 87 0.27 15.00 3.57
C LYS A 87 1.44 15.98 3.44
N GLN A 88 2.68 15.49 3.38
CA GLN A 88 3.87 16.32 3.16
C GLN A 88 3.86 17.02 1.80
N ALA A 89 3.44 16.32 0.74
CA ALA A 89 3.29 16.88 -0.61
C ALA A 89 2.04 17.78 -0.78
N GLY A 90 1.22 17.91 0.26
CA GLY A 90 0.01 18.74 0.26
C GLY A 90 -1.10 18.24 -0.67
N ILE A 91 -1.18 16.92 -0.90
CA ILE A 91 -2.26 16.29 -1.70
C ILE A 91 -2.93 15.16 -0.92
N SER A 92 -4.12 14.77 -1.35
CA SER A 92 -4.79 13.59 -0.79
C SER A 92 -4.21 12.30 -1.40
N THR A 93 -4.26 11.20 -0.65
CA THR A 93 -3.90 9.88 -1.16
C THR A 93 -4.73 9.49 -2.40
N GLN A 94 -6.01 9.89 -2.42
CA GLN A 94 -6.88 9.66 -3.57
C GLN A 94 -6.38 10.41 -4.81
N THR A 95 -5.95 11.67 -4.65
CA THR A 95 -5.38 12.48 -5.73
C THR A 95 -4.10 11.84 -6.27
N TYR A 96 -3.24 11.34 -5.38
CA TYR A 96 -2.04 10.60 -5.77
C TYR A 96 -2.39 9.40 -6.66
N TYR A 97 -3.35 8.55 -6.27
CA TYR A 97 -3.74 7.40 -7.08
C TYR A 97 -4.35 7.80 -8.43
N HIS A 98 -5.19 8.83 -8.47
CA HIS A 98 -5.76 9.32 -9.73
C HIS A 98 -4.69 9.82 -10.68
N TRP A 99 -3.72 10.60 -10.19
CA TRP A 99 -2.64 11.12 -11.03
C TRP A 99 -1.63 10.03 -11.41
N LYS A 100 -1.33 9.09 -10.51
CA LYS A 100 -0.47 7.94 -10.82
C LYS A 100 -1.08 7.06 -11.92
N LYS A 101 -2.40 6.87 -11.91
CA LYS A 101 -3.11 6.12 -12.96
C LYS A 101 -3.17 6.89 -14.29
N ALA A 102 -3.29 8.21 -14.23
CA ALA A 102 -3.34 9.07 -15.42
C ALA A 102 -1.95 9.37 -16.00
N ALA A 103 -0.90 9.24 -15.19
CA ALA A 103 0.47 9.36 -15.65
C ALA A 103 0.76 8.25 -16.67
N PRO A 104 1.52 8.55 -17.74
CA PRO A 104 2.00 7.51 -18.64
C PRO A 104 2.77 6.48 -17.81
N PRO A 105 2.65 5.18 -18.14
CA PRO A 105 3.40 4.14 -17.44
C PRO A 105 4.87 4.54 -17.43
N ALA A 106 5.48 4.48 -16.24
CA ALA A 106 6.91 4.72 -16.10
C ALA A 106 7.69 3.92 -17.15
N ALA A 107 8.86 4.42 -17.54
CA ALA A 107 9.75 3.84 -18.55
C ALA A 107 10.03 2.33 -18.34
N ASN A 108 9.71 1.77 -17.18
CA ASN A 108 9.52 0.35 -16.88
C ASN A 108 8.82 -0.44 -18.00
N GLY A 109 7.89 0.17 -18.76
CA GLY A 109 7.24 -0.52 -19.88
C GLY A 109 8.21 -0.96 -20.98
N ASP A 110 9.29 -0.22 -21.20
CA ASP A 110 10.35 -0.57 -22.16
C ASP A 110 11.32 -1.58 -21.56
N GLU A 111 11.72 -1.37 -20.30
CA GLU A 111 12.55 -2.31 -19.55
C GLU A 111 11.92 -3.71 -19.44
N LEU A 112 10.59 -3.79 -19.27
CA LEU A 112 9.85 -5.05 -19.26
C LEU A 112 9.87 -5.75 -20.63
N LYS A 113 9.83 -4.99 -21.74
CA LYS A 113 9.94 -5.55 -23.08
C LYS A 113 11.34 -6.09 -23.34
N ASP A 114 12.36 -5.36 -22.92
CA ASP A 114 13.75 -5.78 -23.04
C ASP A 114 14.02 -7.05 -22.23
N LEU A 115 13.49 -7.13 -21.00
CA LEU A 115 13.56 -8.35 -20.18
C LEU A 115 12.91 -9.55 -20.86
N LEU A 116 11.72 -9.37 -21.45
CA LEU A 116 11.04 -10.42 -22.21
C LEU A 116 11.84 -10.86 -23.45
N ALA A 117 12.42 -9.90 -24.19
CA ALA A 117 13.25 -10.19 -25.35
C ALA A 117 14.51 -10.98 -24.96
N LEU A 118 15.17 -10.61 -23.86
CA LEU A 118 16.31 -11.33 -23.31
C LEU A 118 15.95 -12.75 -22.87
N GLU A 119 14.79 -12.94 -22.24
CA GLU A 119 14.32 -14.27 -21.84
C GLU A 119 14.10 -15.18 -23.06
N GLN A 120 13.50 -14.63 -24.12
CA GLN A 120 13.28 -15.35 -25.38
C GLN A 120 14.60 -15.76 -26.05
N GLU A 121 15.57 -14.85 -26.15
CA GLU A 121 16.87 -15.19 -26.74
C GLU A 121 17.60 -16.21 -25.86
N ASN A 122 17.52 -16.10 -24.53
CA ASN A 122 18.12 -17.09 -23.64
C ASN A 122 17.54 -18.50 -23.88
N LYS A 123 16.21 -18.60 -24.04
CA LYS A 123 15.55 -19.88 -24.39
C LYS A 123 16.03 -20.39 -25.74
N ARG A 124 16.11 -19.52 -26.75
CA ARG A 124 16.59 -19.86 -28.09
C ARG A 124 18.01 -20.41 -28.05
N LEU A 125 18.92 -19.71 -27.36
CA LEU A 125 20.32 -20.10 -27.22
C LEU A 125 20.47 -21.43 -26.48
N LYS A 126 19.71 -21.65 -25.40
CA LYS A 126 19.70 -22.93 -24.67
C LYS A 126 19.27 -24.09 -25.56
N THR A 127 18.22 -23.90 -26.37
CA THR A 127 17.75 -24.93 -27.31
C THR A 127 18.82 -25.24 -28.36
N LEU A 128 19.41 -24.22 -28.98
CA LEU A 128 20.48 -24.40 -29.97
C LEU A 128 21.71 -25.10 -29.38
N LEU A 129 22.10 -24.74 -28.15
CA LEU A 129 23.19 -25.39 -27.46
C LEU A 129 22.87 -26.86 -27.18
N ALA A 130 21.66 -27.16 -26.71
CA ALA A 130 21.23 -28.54 -26.45
C ALA A 130 21.17 -29.38 -27.74
N GLU A 131 20.70 -28.80 -28.84
CA GLU A 131 20.71 -29.47 -30.16
C GLU A 131 22.13 -29.76 -30.64
N ARG A 132 23.03 -28.77 -30.52
CA ARG A 132 24.43 -28.94 -30.89
C ARG A 132 25.10 -30.04 -30.07
N LEU A 133 24.93 -30.01 -28.75
CA LEU A 133 25.48 -31.04 -27.86
C LEU A 133 24.91 -32.42 -28.17
N ARG A 134 23.61 -32.54 -28.51
CA ARG A 134 23.04 -33.83 -28.95
C ARG A 134 23.69 -34.35 -30.23
N LYS A 135 23.91 -33.47 -31.22
CA LYS A 135 24.59 -33.85 -32.48
C LYS A 135 26.02 -34.30 -32.22
N GLU A 136 26.79 -33.51 -31.49
CA GLU A 136 28.19 -33.83 -31.15
C GLU A 136 28.26 -35.14 -30.33
N ASN A 137 27.38 -35.34 -29.35
CA ASN A 137 27.32 -36.58 -28.59
C ASN A 137 26.94 -37.79 -29.45
N ALA A 138 26.00 -37.64 -30.39
CA ALA A 138 25.65 -38.71 -31.31
C ALA A 138 26.83 -39.07 -32.23
N GLU A 139 27.56 -38.09 -32.73
CA GLU A 139 28.78 -38.33 -33.52
C GLU A 139 29.88 -39.03 -32.72
N LEU A 140 30.06 -38.65 -31.45
CA LEU A 140 31.02 -39.31 -30.56
C LEU A 140 30.60 -40.75 -30.26
N ARG A 141 29.32 -41.01 -30.02
CA ARG A 141 28.79 -42.37 -29.84
C ARG A 141 28.97 -43.22 -31.08
N ARG A 142 28.71 -42.67 -32.28
CA ARG A 142 29.04 -43.28 -33.57
C ARG A 142 30.50 -43.68 -33.67
N LYS A 143 31.41 -42.75 -33.35
CA LYS A 143 32.86 -42.98 -33.41
C LYS A 143 33.34 -44.02 -32.40
N LEU A 144 32.69 -44.10 -31.24
CA LEU A 144 32.97 -45.07 -30.19
C LEU A 144 32.27 -46.42 -30.41
N GLY A 145 31.46 -46.57 -31.46
CA GLY A 145 30.70 -47.80 -31.74
C GLY A 145 29.61 -48.11 -30.70
N MET A 146 29.05 -47.07 -30.06
CA MET A 146 28.04 -47.16 -28.99
C MET A 146 26.61 -46.82 -29.47
N ASP A 147 26.32 -47.10 -30.75
CA ASP A 147 25.01 -46.87 -31.38
C ASP A 147 24.09 -48.09 -31.32
#